data_AF-W1YG31-F1
#
_entry.id   AF-W1YG31-F1
#
_cell.length_a   1.000
_cell.length_b   1.000
_cell.length_c   1.000
_cell.angle_alpha   90.00
_cell.angle_beta   90.00
_cell.angle_gamma   90.00
#
_symmetry.space_group_name_H-M   'P 1'
#
loop_
_entity.id
_entity.type
_entity.pdbx_description
1 polymer ?
#
loop_
_entity_poly.entity_id
_entity_poly.type
_entity_poly.pdbx_seq_one_letter_code
_entity_poly.pdbx_strand_id
1 'polypeptide(L)' 'LRDRLIDQGDDAIAEVLNLWPDADRQQLRTLIRNAKKEKEGNKPPKSARQIFQYLRELAENEG' A
#
# COMPACT_ATOMS: atom_id res chain seq x y z
N LEU A 1 -8.13 -3.76 -1.56
CA LEU A 1 -6.83 -3.29 -2.10
C LEU A 1 -5.70 -3.33 -1.07
N ARG A 2 -5.82 -2.66 0.08
CA ARG A 2 -4.79 -2.69 1.16
C ARG A 2 -4.32 -4.10 1.55
N ASP A 3 -5.22 -4.99 1.95
CA ASP A 3 -4.83 -6.32 2.45
C ASP A 3 -4.16 -7.14 1.34
N ARG A 4 -4.65 -7.00 0.10
CA ARG A 4 -4.03 -7.57 -1.10
C ARG A 4 -2.60 -7.07 -1.33
N LEU A 5 -2.35 -5.77 -1.16
CA LEU A 5 -0.99 -5.21 -1.24
C LEU A 5 -0.06 -5.78 -0.16
N ILE A 6 -0.58 -5.93 1.06
CA ILE A 6 0.18 -6.49 2.17
C ILE A 6 0.48 -7.97 1.91
N ASP A 7 -0.41 -8.74 1.31
CA ASP A 7 -0.17 -10.17 1.10
C ASP A 7 0.64 -10.43 -0.20
N GLN A 8 0.23 -9.84 -1.32
CA GLN A 8 0.80 -10.11 -2.66
C GLN A 8 2.02 -9.25 -3.00
N GLY A 9 2.25 -8.13 -2.31
CA GLY A 9 3.43 -7.30 -2.57
C GLY A 9 3.45 -6.68 -3.96
N ASP A 10 4.57 -6.86 -4.67
CA ASP A 10 4.86 -6.16 -5.93
C ASP A 10 3.85 -6.42 -7.04
N ASP A 11 3.25 -7.61 -7.07
CA ASP A 11 2.22 -7.97 -8.05
C ASP A 11 0.98 -7.09 -7.88
N ALA A 12 0.56 -6.84 -6.65
CA ALA A 12 -0.56 -5.95 -6.35
C ALA A 12 -0.21 -4.47 -6.57
N ILE A 13 1.07 -4.08 -6.53
CA ILE A 13 1.48 -2.70 -6.86
C ILE A 13 1.27 -2.41 -8.35
N ALA A 14 1.47 -3.40 -9.22
CA ALA A 14 1.19 -3.21 -10.65
C ALA A 14 -0.28 -2.83 -10.90
N GLU A 15 -1.22 -3.43 -10.16
CA GLU A 15 -2.65 -3.07 -10.24
C GLU A 15 -2.91 -1.64 -9.77
N VAL A 16 -2.24 -1.20 -8.69
CA VAL A 16 -2.36 0.18 -8.19
C VAL A 16 -1.87 1.18 -9.22
N LEU A 17 -0.76 0.88 -9.92
CA LEU A 17 -0.19 1.78 -10.93
C LEU A 17 -0.98 1.78 -12.25
N ASN A 18 -1.72 0.72 -12.53
CA ASN A 18 -2.66 0.71 -13.65
C ASN A 18 -3.87 1.61 -13.39
N LEU A 19 -4.28 1.75 -12.13
CA LEU A 19 -5.36 2.66 -11.72
C LEU A 19 -4.84 4.09 -11.58
N TRP A 20 -3.69 4.26 -10.94
CA TRP A 20 -3.06 5.55 -10.66
C TRP A 20 -1.61 5.54 -11.17
N PRO A 21 -1.37 5.93 -12.44
CA PRO A 21 -0.04 5.90 -13.04
C PRO A 21 1.00 6.76 -12.31
N ASP A 22 0.55 7.84 -11.66
CA ASP A 22 1.39 8.77 -10.90
C ASP A 22 1.67 8.31 -9.46
N ALA A 23 1.14 7.16 -9.04
CA ALA A 23 1.42 6.64 -7.70
C ALA A 23 2.90 6.27 -7.55
N ASP A 24 3.47 6.59 -6.38
CA ASP A 24 4.84 6.28 -6.01
C ASP A 24 4.97 4.79 -5.66
N ARG A 25 5.45 4.03 -6.64
CA ARG A 25 5.79 2.60 -6.51
C ARG A 25 6.72 2.34 -5.32
N GLN A 26 7.73 3.17 -5.08
CA GLN A 26 8.73 2.94 -4.06
C GLN A 26 8.19 3.22 -2.65
N GLN A 27 7.32 4.22 -2.50
CA GLN A 27 6.58 4.46 -1.27
C GLN A 27 5.68 3.27 -0.93
N LEU A 28 4.88 2.79 -1.89
CA LEU A 28 4.02 1.60 -1.72
C LEU A 28 4.84 0.37 -1.31
N ARG A 29 5.94 0.07 -2.00
CA ARG A 29 6.85 -1.04 -1.66
C ARG A 29 7.33 -0.95 -0.21
N THR A 30 7.70 0.24 0.24
CA THR A 30 8.22 0.46 1.59
C THR A 30 7.12 0.25 2.64
N LEU A 31 5.95 0.83 2.43
CA LEU A 31 4.80 0.67 3.32
C LEU A 31 4.36 -0.80 3.42
N ILE A 32 4.33 -1.53 2.30
CA ILE A 32 3.99 -2.95 2.27
C ILE A 32 4.99 -3.78 3.08
N ARG A 33 6.30 -3.59 2.86
CA ARG A 33 7.33 -4.33 3.63
C ARG A 33 7.21 -4.06 5.12
N ASN A 34 6.93 -2.81 5.52
CA ASN A 34 6.75 -2.48 6.92
C ASN A 34 5.47 -3.10 7.49
N ALA A 35 4.37 -3.09 6.74
CA ALA A 35 3.11 -3.73 7.15
C ALA A 35 3.25 -5.24 7.31
N LYS A 36 4.00 -5.92 6.43
CA LYS A 36 4.35 -7.34 6.58
C LYS A 36 5.11 -7.60 7.88
N LYS A 37 6.17 -6.82 8.15
CA LYS A 37 6.96 -6.92 9.39
C LYS A 37 6.14 -6.63 10.65
N GLU A 38 5.22 -5.67 10.58
CA GLU A 38 4.31 -5.37 11.69
C GLU A 38 3.35 -6.54 11.96
N LYS A 39 2.76 -7.12 10.91
CA LYS A 39 1.87 -8.29 10.99
C LYS A 39 2.59 -9.52 11.55
N GLU A 40 3.77 -9.84 11.02
CA GLU A 40 4.62 -10.96 11.50
C GLU A 40 5.06 -10.77 12.96
N GLY A 41 5.34 -9.53 13.37
CA GLY A 41 5.77 -9.20 14.72
C GLY A 41 4.66 -8.92 15.72
N ASN A 42 3.38 -9.14 15.37
CA ASN A 42 2.21 -8.75 16.18
C ASN A 42 2.26 -7.29 16.67
N LYS A 43 2.84 -6.40 15.86
CA LYS A 43 2.96 -4.97 16.17
C LYS A 43 1.70 -4.22 15.75
N PRO A 44 1.45 -3.03 16.31
CA PRO A 44 0.37 -2.17 15.85
C PRO A 44 0.46 -1.91 14.33
N PRO A 45 -0.65 -1.99 13.57
CA PRO A 45 -0.64 -1.96 12.10
C PRO A 45 -0.57 -0.52 11.56
N LYS A 46 0.51 0.20 11.90
CA LYS A 46 0.73 1.59 11.50
C LYS A 46 0.87 1.70 9.99
N SER A 47 1.70 0.86 9.39
CA SER A 47 1.98 0.90 7.96
C SER A 47 0.74 0.50 7.14
N ALA A 48 -0.08 -0.43 7.65
CA ALA A 48 -1.36 -0.75 7.02
C ALA A 48 -2.34 0.44 6.99
N ARG A 49 -2.38 1.25 8.07
CA ARG A 49 -3.15 2.51 8.09
C ARG A 49 -2.61 3.53 7.09
N GLN A 50 -1.28 3.65 6.97
CA GLN A 50 -0.65 4.54 6.00
C GLN A 50 -0.92 4.12 4.55
N ILE A 51 -0.93 2.81 4.24
CA ILE A 51 -1.34 2.31 2.92
C ILE A 51 -2.78 2.75 2.62
N PHE A 52 -3.70 2.62 3.58
CA PHE A 52 -5.08 3.04 3.38
C PHE A 52 -5.21 4.55 3.11
N GLN A 53 -4.51 5.38 3.89
CA GLN A 53 -4.48 6.83 3.68
C GLN A 53 -3.93 7.19 2.29
N TYR A 54 -2.81 6.58 1.90
CA TYR A 54 -2.20 6.82 0.61
C TYR A 54 -3.13 6.45 -0.56
N LEU A 55 -3.77 5.29 -0.51
CA LEU A 55 -4.73 4.88 -1.55
C LEU A 55 -5.95 5.80 -1.60
N ARG A 56 -6.38 6.34 -0.45
CA ARG A 56 -7.48 7.30 -0.39
C ARG A 56 -7.08 8.63 -1.01
N GLU A 57 -5.88 9.14 -0.72
CA GLU A 57 -5.33 10.36 -1.33
C GLU A 57 -5.24 10.23 -2.86
N LEU A 58 -4.78 9.08 -3.36
CA LEU A 58 -4.76 8.80 -4.81
C LEU A 58 -6.17 8.86 -5.41
N ALA A 59 -7.15 8.22 -4.76
CA ALA A 59 -8.52 8.22 -5.22
C ALA A 59 -9.20 9.61 -5.15
N GLU A 60 -8.82 10.44 -4.18
CA GLU A 60 -9.33 11.82 -4.03
C GLU A 60 -8.69 12.78 -5.04
N ASN A 61 -7.43 12.55 -5.44
CA ASN A 61 -6.72 13.38 -6.42
C ASN A 61 -7.06 13.06 -7.89
N GLU A 62 -7.71 11.93 -8.16
CA GLU A 62 -8.21 11.58 -9.50
C GLU A 62 -9.64 12.06 -9.82
N GLY A 63 -10.30 12.74 -8.88
CA GLY A 63 -11.62 13.36 -9.07
C GLY A 63 -11.55 14.81 -9.53
#